data_AF-A0A917SX47-F1
#
_entry.id   AF-A0A917SX47-F1
#
_cell.length_a   1.000
_cell.length_b   1.000
_cell.length_c   1.000
_cell.angle_alpha   90.00
_cell.angle_beta   90.00
_cell.angle_gamma   90.00
#
_symmetry.space_group_name_H-M   'P 1'
#
loop_
_entity.id
_entity.type
_entity.pdbx_description
1 polymer ?
#
loop_
_entity_poly.entity_id
_entity_poly.type
_entity_poly.pdbx_seq_one_letter_code
_entity_poly.pdbx_strand_id
1 'polypeptide(L)' 'MKLYRYLTEADTSAFCHKVSKALDAGWELYGPPAYAYDATRGEMRCAQAVVKEVEGTYSPDLKLGEQ' A
#
# COMPACT_ATOMS: atom_id res chain seq x y z
N MET A 1 4.74 -16.20 -7.06
CA MET A 1 4.94 -14.87 -7.66
C MET A 1 5.08 -13.78 -6.60
N LYS A 2 5.55 -12.58 -6.99
CA LYS A 2 5.70 -11.43 -6.09
C LYS A 2 4.65 -10.37 -6.41
N LEU A 3 3.76 -10.13 -5.46
CA LEU A 3 2.74 -9.08 -5.55
C LEU A 3 3.29 -7.75 -5.09
N TYR A 4 2.73 -6.68 -5.65
CA TYR A 4 3.05 -5.30 -5.31
C TYR A 4 1.74 -4.52 -5.12
N ARG A 5 1.69 -3.69 -4.07
CA ARG A 5 0.62 -2.71 -3.85
C ARG A 5 1.21 -1.38 -3.45
N TYR A 6 0.64 -0.30 -3.98
CA TYR A 6 0.97 1.06 -3.60
C TYR A 6 -0.16 1.65 -2.77
N LEU A 7 0.05 1.75 -1.45
CA LEU A 7 -0.94 2.28 -0.53
C LEU A 7 -0.78 3.80 -0.48
N THR A 8 -1.87 4.54 -0.69
CA THR A 8 -1.88 5.99 -0.53
C THR A 8 -3.04 6.42 0.37
N GLU A 9 -2.85 7.47 1.16
CA GLU A 9 -3.93 8.15 1.89
C GLU A 9 -3.50 9.55 2.32
N ALA A 10 -4.43 10.36 2.83
CA ALA A 10 -4.11 11.61 3.53
C ALA A 10 -3.23 11.35 4.76
N ASP A 11 -2.45 12.34 5.18
CA ASP A 11 -1.60 12.29 6.38
C ASP A 11 -2.41 12.30 7.69
N THR A 12 -3.01 11.15 7.97
CA THR A 12 -3.88 10.91 9.11
C THR A 12 -3.69 9.48 9.59
N SER A 13 -4.28 9.12 10.73
CA SER A 13 -4.27 7.75 11.24
C SER A 13 -4.85 6.73 10.24
N ALA A 14 -5.69 7.14 9.29
CA ALA A 14 -6.22 6.27 8.25
C ALA A 14 -5.10 5.65 7.39
N PHE A 15 -4.03 6.41 7.10
CA PHE A 15 -2.85 5.89 6.41
C PHE A 15 -2.15 4.83 7.26
N CYS A 16 -1.89 5.14 8.54
CA CYS A 16 -1.25 4.23 9.48
C CYS A 16 -2.03 2.90 9.58
N HIS A 17 -3.35 2.96 9.78
CA HIS A 17 -4.19 1.76 9.82
C HIS A 17 -4.15 0.95 8.51
N LYS A 18 -4.09 1.62 7.34
CA LYS A 18 -3.99 0.96 6.04
C LYS A 18 -2.68 0.19 5.89
N VAL A 19 -1.55 0.79 6.31
CA VAL A 19 -0.24 0.13 6.31
C VAL A 19 -0.21 -1.00 7.33
N SER A 20 -0.63 -0.76 8.58
CA SER A 20 -0.68 -1.78 9.63
C SER A 20 -1.53 -2.99 9.23
N LYS A 21 -2.68 -2.77 8.59
CA LYS A 21 -3.53 -3.87 8.09
C LYS A 21 -2.82 -4.70 7.01
N ALA A 22 -2.03 -4.08 6.13
CA ALA A 22 -1.26 -4.83 5.14
C ALA A 22 -0.17 -5.66 5.81
N LEU A 23 0.56 -5.08 6.77
CA LEU A 23 1.59 -5.78 7.54
C LEU A 23 1.02 -6.99 8.29
N ASP A 24 -0.13 -6.82 8.94
CA ASP A 24 -0.86 -7.90 9.63
C ASP A 24 -1.29 -9.02 8.67
N ALA A 25 -1.67 -8.67 7.44
CA ALA A 25 -1.97 -9.62 6.36
C ALA A 25 -0.72 -10.25 5.73
N GLY A 26 0.48 -10.10 6.31
CA GLY A 26 1.71 -10.71 5.83
C GLY A 26 2.33 -10.01 4.61
N TRP A 27 2.00 -8.74 4.38
CA TRP A 27 2.73 -7.90 3.44
C TRP A 27 3.98 -7.31 4.09
N GLU A 28 4.98 -7.00 3.27
CA GLU A 28 6.25 -6.41 3.71
C GLU A 28 6.43 -5.01 3.11
N LEU A 29 7.05 -4.10 3.86
CA LEU A 29 7.37 -2.76 3.35
C LEU A 29 8.43 -2.85 2.25
N TYR A 30 8.20 -2.13 1.16
CA TYR A 30 9.18 -1.98 0.08
C TYR A 30 9.70 -0.55 0.04
N GLY A 31 10.90 -0.34 0.57
CA GLY A 31 11.56 0.97 0.59
C GLY A 31 10.91 1.99 1.54
N PRO A 32 11.43 3.22 1.55
CA PRO A 32 10.90 4.29 2.39
C PRO A 32 9.52 4.78 1.91
N PRO A 33 8.70 5.36 2.82
CA PRO A 33 7.45 6.00 2.42
C PRO A 33 7.73 7.24 1.57
N ALA A 34 6.74 7.61 0.75
CA ALA A 34 6.72 8.85 -0.01
C ALA A 34 5.68 9.82 0.57
N TYR A 35 5.92 11.11 0.39
CA TYR A 35 5.10 12.18 0.93
C TYR A 35 5.03 13.32 -0.07
N ALA A 36 3.82 13.82 -0.37
CA ALA A 36 3.61 14.88 -1.35
C ALA A 36 2.40 15.73 -0.99
N TYR A 37 2.44 17.03 -1.30
CA TYR A 37 1.29 17.92 -1.14
C TYR A 37 0.34 17.79 -2.34
N ASP A 38 -0.94 17.52 -2.10
CA ASP A 38 -1.99 17.55 -3.12
C ASP A 38 -2.67 18.93 -3.09
N ALA A 39 -2.28 19.78 -4.05
CA ALA A 39 -2.83 21.13 -4.18
C ALA A 39 -4.32 21.16 -4.58
N THR A 40 -4.84 20.08 -5.18
CA THR A 40 -6.26 20.01 -5.57
C THR A 40 -7.14 19.75 -4.34
N ARG A 41 -6.64 18.96 -3.39
CA ARG A 41 -7.34 18.61 -2.14
C ARG A 41 -6.97 19.50 -0.96
N GLY A 42 -5.84 20.22 -1.06
CA GLY A 42 -5.32 21.05 0.02
C GLY A 42 -4.74 20.24 1.18
N GLU A 43 -4.30 18.99 0.95
CA GLU A 43 -3.85 18.06 1.99
C GLU A 43 -2.47 17.45 1.67
N MET A 44 -1.73 17.05 2.71
CA MET A 44 -0.57 16.18 2.53
C MET A 44 -1.02 14.74 2.28
N ARG A 45 -0.41 14.08 1.30
CA ARG A 45 -0.64 12.67 0.95
C ARG A 45 0.59 11.85 1.32
N CYS A 46 0.34 10.73 1.97
CA CYS A 46 1.31 9.69 2.25
C CYS A 46 1.19 8.56 1.24
N ALA A 47 2.30 7.92 0.94
CA ALA A 47 2.31 6.67 0.21
C ALA A 47 3.36 5.69 0.75
N GLN A 48 3.05 4.39 0.68
CA GLN A 48 3.96 3.31 1.04
C GLN A 48 3.73 2.13 0.08
N ALA A 49 4.81 1.68 -0.54
CA ALA A 49 4.80 0.43 -1.30
C ALA A 49 4.90 -0.76 -0.35
N VAL A 50 4.14 -1.80 -0.64
CA VAL A 50 4.24 -3.11 0.02
C VAL A 50 4.31 -4.24 -0.99
N VAL A 51 5.03 -5.29 -0.64
CA VAL A 51 5.19 -6.50 -1.45
C VAL A 51 4.79 -7.74 -0.66
N LYS A 52 4.36 -8.79 -1.34
CA LYS A 52 4.04 -10.08 -0.72
C LYS A 52 4.40 -11.21 -1.66
N GLU A 53 5.06 -12.24 -1.15
CA GLU A 53 5.28 -13.47 -1.88
C GLU A 53 4.07 -14.40 -1.71
N VAL A 54 3.54 -14.89 -2.83
CA VAL A 54 2.39 -15.82 -2.86
C VAL A 54 2.63 -16.89 -3.91
N GLU A 55 1.96 -18.04 -3.79
CA GLU A 55 2.02 -19.08 -4.83
C GLU A 55 1.24 -18.67 -6.10
N GLY A 56 1.53 -19.33 -7.22
CA GLY A 56 0.82 -19.13 -8.48
C GLY A 56 1.41 -18.06 -9.42
N THR A 57 0.61 -17.71 -10.44
CA THR A 57 0.97 -16.83 -11.55
C THR A 57 0.09 -15.57 -11.54
N TYR A 58 0.66 -14.46 -12.01
CA TYR A 58 -0.05 -13.18 -12.05
C TYR A 58 -1.24 -13.24 -13.01
N SER A 59 -2.35 -12.64 -12.60
CA SER A 59 -3.50 -12.30 -13.43
C SER A 59 -3.99 -10.89 -13.08
N PRO A 60 -4.43 -10.08 -14.06
CA PRO A 60 -5.03 -8.78 -13.81
C PRO A 60 -6.32 -8.85 -12.98
N ASP A 61 -6.97 -10.01 -12.89
CA ASP A 61 -8.21 -10.20 -12.11
C ASP A 61 -7.95 -10.43 -10.62
N LEU A 62 -6.68 -10.52 -10.20
CA LEU A 62 -6.33 -10.73 -8.80
C LEU A 62 -6.70 -9.51 -7.95
N LYS A 63 -7.51 -9.76 -6.93
CA LYS A 63 -7.84 -8.76 -5.92
C LYS A 63 -6.73 -8.63 -4.90
N LEU A 64 -5.76 -7.75 -5.20
CA LEU A 64 -4.59 -7.51 -4.33
C LEU A 64 -4.96 -7.12 -2.88
N GLY A 65 -6.11 -6.50 -2.67
CA GLY A 65 -6.62 -6.16 -1.33
C GLY A 65 -7.06 -7.35 -0.47
N GLU A 66 -7.34 -8.49 -1.11
CA GLU A 66 -7.84 -9.73 -0.49
C GLU A 66 -6.75 -10.80 -0.37
N GLN A 67 -5.50 -10.48 -0.72
CA GLN A 67 -4.34 -11.39 -0.62
C GLN A 67 -3.61 -11.27 0.71
#